data_AF-A0A9W7KTS0-F1
#
_entry.id   AF-A0A9W7KTS0-F1
#
_cell.length_a   1.000
_cell.length_b   1.000
_cell.length_c   1.000
_cell.angle_alpha   90.00
_cell.angle_beta   90.00
_cell.angle_gamma   90.00
#
_symmetry.space_group_name_H-M   'P 1'
#
loop_
_entity.id
_entity.type
_entity.pdbx_description
1 polymer ?
#
loop_
_entity_poly.entity_id
_entity_poly.type
_entity_poly.pdbx_seq_one_letter_code
_entity_poly.pdbx_strand_id
1 'polypeptide(L)'
;MPPIGPTLANIIAVLSWIAPIFLLPGSLVLIGAYRGPRAIGACLLMGGVLAGGPKNVGFRSACLAVLAATTATAPIADRSTSLTGLVALFIMLGMITEIPGRPKQWGRFPFFRKLLTEILDGRAYYKRAELKGNLKGVKPGKVLYAVHPHGVLTAGWTWNMFFNEEFHKRCGRVGFLLDEGLRLKSPSFRLMCDWVATDEQWAGPATKRVMLKSMSEGKSSLALLPGGFQEATLCSRGRDRVYIKNRAGFVKYCLMHGYSIVPVYTFGESDTYGCFSWLLGPRLALAKRNIPAAAMWGVSWCPFLPRPAELLTYIGDEIKLPVIAEPSKADIKKYHGQYMEKLQALFDKHKADAGRPGAKLEMY
;
A
#
# COMPACT_ATOMS: atom_id res chain seq x y z
N MET A 1 -12.09 8.27 21.88
CA MET A 1 -11.04 7.41 21.28
C MET A 1 -11.74 6.29 20.52
N PRO A 2 -11.19 5.81 19.39
CA PRO A 2 -11.75 4.65 18.70
C PRO A 2 -11.73 3.40 19.59
N PRO A 3 -12.61 2.40 19.35
CA PRO A 3 -12.65 1.20 20.18
C PRO A 3 -11.35 0.37 20.05
N ILE A 4 -11.05 -0.45 21.06
CA ILE A 4 -9.77 -1.19 21.16
C ILE A 4 -9.61 -2.16 19.99
N GLY A 5 -10.63 -2.96 19.68
CA GLY A 5 -10.60 -3.93 18.58
C GLY A 5 -10.25 -3.28 17.23
N PRO A 6 -11.01 -2.28 16.76
CA PRO A 6 -10.75 -1.59 15.49
C PRO A 6 -9.39 -0.91 15.45
N THR A 7 -8.95 -0.37 16.59
CA THR A 7 -7.61 0.20 16.75
C THR A 7 -6.55 -0.88 16.53
N LEU A 8 -6.71 -2.06 17.13
CA LEU A 8 -5.79 -3.18 16.97
C LEU A 8 -5.73 -3.68 15.52
N ALA A 9 -6.86 -3.77 14.81
CA ALA A 9 -6.86 -4.13 13.40
C ALA A 9 -6.05 -3.16 12.52
N ASN A 10 -6.19 -1.85 12.76
CA ASN A 10 -5.42 -0.85 12.02
C ASN A 10 -3.94 -0.84 12.44
N ILE A 11 -3.62 -1.14 13.71
CA ILE A 11 -2.23 -1.37 14.14
C ILE A 11 -1.65 -2.56 13.37
N ILE A 12 -2.34 -3.71 13.29
CA ILE A 12 -1.86 -4.88 12.55
C ILE A 12 -1.63 -4.54 11.08
N ALA A 13 -2.59 -3.85 10.44
CA ALA A 13 -2.47 -3.43 9.05
C ALA A 13 -1.25 -2.52 8.81
N VAL A 14 -1.08 -1.49 9.65
CA VAL A 14 0.04 -0.54 9.59
C VAL A 14 1.37 -1.24 9.87
N LEU A 15 1.42 -2.12 10.88
CA LEU A 15 2.63 -2.85 11.25
C LEU A 15 3.13 -3.72 10.10
N SER A 16 2.24 -4.34 9.33
CA SER A 16 2.66 -5.09 8.14
C SER A 16 3.45 -4.23 7.14
N TRP A 17 3.19 -2.93 7.11
CA TRP A 17 3.83 -1.95 6.24
C TRP A 17 5.17 -1.47 6.81
N ILE A 18 5.17 -1.06 8.08
CA ILE A 18 6.34 -0.41 8.71
C ILE A 18 7.30 -1.39 9.38
N ALA A 19 6.86 -2.59 9.78
CA ALA A 19 7.68 -3.50 10.57
C ALA A 19 9.02 -3.79 9.89
N PRO A 20 9.14 -4.07 8.58
CA PRO A 20 10.45 -4.33 7.98
C PRO A 20 11.38 -3.12 7.96
N ILE A 21 10.82 -1.90 7.95
CA ILE A 21 11.59 -0.64 7.98
C ILE A 21 12.30 -0.50 9.33
N PHE A 22 11.64 -0.88 10.43
CA PHE A 22 12.17 -0.68 11.79
C PHE A 22 12.77 -1.94 12.42
N LEU A 23 12.25 -3.13 12.09
CA LEU A 23 12.65 -4.39 12.71
C LEU A 23 14.09 -4.74 12.33
N LEU A 24 14.52 -4.49 11.09
CA LEU A 24 15.90 -4.71 10.68
C LEU A 24 16.88 -3.78 11.43
N PRO A 25 16.82 -2.44 11.30
CA PRO A 25 17.77 -1.57 12.01
C PRO A 25 17.65 -1.69 13.53
N GLY A 26 16.43 -1.83 14.07
CA GLY A 26 16.20 -2.01 15.51
C GLY A 26 16.84 -3.30 16.05
N SER A 27 16.69 -4.42 15.34
CA SER A 27 17.35 -5.67 15.73
C SER A 27 18.87 -5.55 15.78
N LEU A 28 19.47 -4.83 14.83
CA LEU A 28 20.91 -4.62 14.72
C LEU A 28 21.45 -3.67 15.80
N VAL A 29 20.69 -2.63 16.13
CA VAL A 29 21.00 -1.75 17.26
C VAL A 29 21.03 -2.55 18.56
N LEU A 30 20.00 -3.38 18.82
CA LEU A 30 19.94 -4.20 20.02
C LEU A 30 21.10 -5.20 20.11
N ILE A 31 21.48 -5.82 18.99
CA ILE A 31 22.62 -6.77 18.95
C ILE A 31 23.93 -6.07 19.36
N GLY A 32 24.19 -4.87 18.85
CA GLY A 32 25.44 -4.13 19.05
C GLY A 32 25.49 -3.19 20.25
N ALA A 33 24.36 -2.92 20.91
CA ALA A 33 24.22 -1.84 21.90
C ALA A 33 25.24 -1.91 23.04
N TYR A 34 25.50 -3.10 23.57
CA TYR A 34 26.38 -3.32 24.72
C TYR A 34 27.86 -2.96 24.46
N ARG A 35 28.29 -2.87 23.20
CA ARG A 35 29.66 -2.47 22.80
C ARG A 35 29.78 -1.01 22.37
N GLY A 36 28.69 -0.25 22.48
CA GLY A 36 28.63 1.16 22.14
C GLY A 36 28.55 1.46 20.63
N PRO A 37 28.69 2.75 20.25
CA PRO A 37 28.29 3.25 18.93
C PRO A 37 29.00 2.60 17.73
N ARG A 38 30.28 2.22 17.88
CA ARG A 38 31.04 1.59 16.78
C ARG A 38 30.48 0.22 16.41
N ALA A 39 30.08 -0.58 17.41
CA ALA A 39 29.50 -1.89 17.19
C ALA A 39 28.08 -1.79 16.62
N ILE A 40 27.28 -0.82 17.08
CA ILE A 40 26.00 -0.47 16.46
C ILE A 40 26.21 -0.14 14.98
N GLY A 41 27.19 0.71 14.66
CA GLY A 41 27.55 1.05 13.28
C GLY A 41 27.92 -0.17 12.44
N ALA A 42 28.75 -1.07 12.98
CA ALA A 42 29.11 -2.33 12.31
C ALA A 42 27.89 -3.24 12.07
N CYS A 43 27.00 -3.38 13.06
CA CYS A 43 25.77 -4.15 12.91
C CYS A 43 24.85 -3.52 11.85
N LEU A 44 24.70 -2.20 11.84
CA LEU A 44 23.91 -1.48 10.83
C LEU A 44 24.49 -1.63 9.41
N LEU A 45 25.82 -1.61 9.26
CA LEU A 45 26.48 -1.91 7.99
C LEU A 45 26.19 -3.34 7.52
N MET A 46 26.26 -4.32 8.42
CA MET A 46 25.81 -5.69 8.16
C MET A 46 24.32 -5.75 7.79
N GLY A 47 23.50 -4.88 8.37
CA GLY A 47 22.12 -4.66 7.96
C GLY A 47 21.96 -4.21 6.51
N GLY A 48 22.81 -3.29 6.06
CA GLY A 48 22.87 -2.87 4.66
C GLY A 48 23.24 -4.02 3.72
N VAL A 49 24.23 -4.83 4.11
CA VAL A 49 24.63 -6.04 3.39
C VAL A 49 23.49 -7.06 3.34
N LEU A 50 22.78 -7.26 4.45
CA LEU A 50 21.56 -8.07 4.49
C LEU A 50 20.48 -7.48 3.57
N ALA A 51 20.18 -6.19 3.62
CA ALA A 51 19.12 -5.60 2.80
C ALA A 51 19.42 -5.67 1.28
N GLY A 52 20.67 -5.43 0.90
CA GLY A 52 21.12 -5.39 -0.50
C GLY A 52 21.63 -6.71 -1.08
N GLY A 53 22.00 -7.66 -0.22
CA GLY A 53 22.61 -8.93 -0.63
C GLY A 53 21.62 -10.02 -1.05
N PRO A 54 22.13 -11.17 -1.53
CA PRO A 54 21.31 -12.28 -2.00
C PRO A 54 20.26 -12.73 -1.00
N LYS A 55 19.08 -13.11 -1.48
CA LYS A 55 17.96 -13.58 -0.63
C LYS A 55 17.97 -15.10 -0.43
N ASN A 56 19.09 -15.79 -0.61
CA ASN A 56 19.16 -17.25 -0.45
C ASN A 56 19.59 -17.67 0.97
N VAL A 57 19.28 -18.92 1.34
CA VAL A 57 19.59 -19.48 2.66
C VAL A 57 21.08 -19.36 3.01
N GLY A 58 21.98 -19.71 2.09
CA GLY A 58 23.42 -19.72 2.37
C GLY A 58 23.96 -18.35 2.81
N PHE A 59 23.69 -17.32 2.01
CA PHE A 59 24.13 -15.95 2.31
C PHE A 59 23.52 -15.42 3.63
N ARG A 60 22.23 -15.69 3.86
CA ARG A 60 21.49 -15.19 5.02
C ARG A 60 21.93 -15.87 6.31
N SER A 61 22.16 -17.18 6.26
CA SER A 61 22.69 -17.96 7.40
C SER A 61 24.10 -17.53 7.78
N ALA A 62 24.97 -17.24 6.81
CA ALA A 62 26.32 -16.74 7.08
C ALA A 62 26.30 -15.38 7.81
N CYS A 63 25.49 -14.43 7.33
CA CYS A 63 25.33 -13.13 7.97
C CYS A 63 24.74 -13.25 9.38
N LEU A 64 23.75 -14.13 9.57
CA LEU A 64 23.15 -14.40 10.88
C LEU A 64 24.17 -15.00 11.85
N ALA A 65 25.05 -15.91 11.41
CA ALA A 65 26.08 -16.51 12.25
C ALA A 65 27.06 -15.47 12.82
N VAL A 66 27.46 -14.48 12.01
CA VAL A 66 28.32 -13.36 12.46
C VAL A 66 27.63 -12.54 13.57
N LEU A 67 26.34 -12.26 13.40
CA LEU A 67 25.55 -11.51 14.38
C LEU A 67 25.23 -12.34 15.64
N ALA A 68 25.07 -13.65 15.51
CA ALA A 68 24.93 -14.58 16.62
C ALA A 68 26.22 -14.65 17.45
N ALA A 69 27.40 -14.68 16.82
CA ALA A 69 28.68 -14.60 17.52
C ALA A 69 28.86 -13.27 18.28
N THR A 70 28.38 -12.17 17.68
CA THR A 70 28.34 -10.86 18.35
C THR A 70 27.43 -10.89 19.59
N THR A 71 26.32 -11.63 19.53
CA THR A 71 25.40 -11.82 20.67
C THR A 71 26.01 -12.71 21.76
N ALA A 72 26.69 -13.79 21.38
CA ALA A 72 27.31 -14.74 22.31
C ALA A 72 28.40 -14.11 23.18
N THR A 73 29.03 -13.05 22.67
CA THR A 73 30.08 -12.29 23.36
C THR A 73 29.53 -11.16 24.25
N ALA A 74 28.21 -11.01 24.36
CA ALA A 74 27.59 -10.05 25.26
C ALA A 74 27.80 -10.44 26.74
N PRO A 75 28.14 -9.47 27.62
CA PRO A 75 28.12 -9.65 29.07
C PRO A 75 26.75 -10.16 29.53
N ILE A 76 26.72 -10.88 30.66
CA ILE A 76 25.48 -11.48 31.19
C ILE A 76 24.37 -10.42 31.36
N ALA A 77 24.72 -9.22 31.82
CA ALA A 77 23.79 -8.12 32.05
C ALA A 77 23.07 -7.64 30.76
N ASP A 78 23.73 -7.73 29.61
CA ASP A 78 23.22 -7.21 28.32
C ASP A 78 22.76 -8.32 27.35
N ARG A 79 22.99 -9.58 27.71
CA ARG A 79 22.75 -10.73 26.84
C ARG A 79 21.29 -10.88 26.46
N SER A 80 20.36 -10.53 27.36
CA SER A 80 18.92 -10.54 27.07
C SER A 80 18.57 -9.59 25.93
N THR A 81 19.03 -8.34 26.00
CA THR A 81 18.83 -7.30 24.97
C THR A 81 19.40 -7.72 23.63
N SER A 82 20.64 -8.21 23.62
CA SER A 82 21.32 -8.65 22.39
C SER A 82 20.60 -9.87 21.77
N LEU A 83 20.15 -10.82 22.62
CA LEU A 83 19.37 -11.98 22.18
C LEU A 83 18.01 -11.59 21.61
N THR A 84 17.31 -10.61 22.21
CA THR A 84 16.06 -10.07 21.66
C THR A 84 16.28 -9.53 20.25
N GLY A 85 17.37 -8.79 20.03
CA GLY A 85 17.78 -8.33 18.70
C GLY A 85 18.00 -9.49 17.73
N LEU A 86 18.75 -10.51 18.14
CA LEU A 86 19.03 -11.68 17.31
C LEU A 86 17.76 -12.47 16.93
N VAL A 87 16.84 -12.68 17.87
CA VAL A 87 15.57 -13.37 17.63
C VAL A 87 14.69 -12.57 16.67
N ALA A 88 14.57 -11.25 16.87
CA ALA A 88 13.83 -10.38 15.97
C ALA A 88 14.41 -10.42 14.53
N LEU A 89 15.73 -10.40 14.42
CA LEU A 89 16.42 -10.53 13.14
C LEU A 89 16.16 -11.90 12.50
N PHE A 90 16.21 -12.98 13.27
CA PHE A 90 15.94 -14.33 12.78
C PHE A 90 14.53 -14.45 12.20
N ILE A 91 13.52 -13.94 12.89
CA ILE A 91 12.12 -13.91 12.41
C ILE A 91 12.03 -13.14 11.09
N MET A 92 12.63 -11.94 11.05
CA MET A 92 12.62 -11.09 9.86
C MET A 92 13.30 -11.79 8.68
N LEU A 93 14.51 -12.33 8.89
CA LEU A 93 15.24 -13.08 7.85
C LEU A 93 14.45 -14.31 7.39
N GLY A 94 13.80 -15.01 8.32
CA GLY A 94 12.92 -16.14 8.02
C GLY A 94 11.77 -15.77 7.10
N MET A 95 11.24 -14.53 7.16
CA MET A 95 10.19 -14.06 6.25
C MET A 95 10.71 -13.68 4.86
N ILE A 96 11.98 -13.26 4.74
CA ILE A 96 12.53 -12.68 3.49
C ILE A 96 13.44 -13.64 2.71
N THR A 97 13.89 -14.73 3.33
CA THR A 97 14.82 -15.70 2.75
C THR A 97 14.09 -16.67 1.83
N GLU A 98 14.59 -16.81 0.61
CA GLU A 98 14.22 -17.82 -0.36
C GLU A 98 14.74 -19.18 0.12
N ILE A 99 13.81 -20.00 0.61
CA ILE A 99 14.06 -21.37 1.03
C ILE A 99 13.63 -22.29 -0.11
N PRO A 100 14.51 -23.17 -0.62
CA PRO A 100 14.14 -24.17 -1.62
C PRO A 100 12.90 -24.96 -1.19
N GLY A 101 11.93 -25.13 -2.09
CA GLY A 101 10.67 -25.82 -1.79
C GLY A 101 9.62 -24.97 -1.04
N ARG A 102 9.95 -23.80 -0.50
CA ARG A 102 8.95 -22.89 0.08
C ARG A 102 8.14 -22.25 -1.06
N PRO A 103 6.80 -22.27 -1.00
CA PRO A 103 5.99 -21.65 -2.03
C PRO A 103 6.26 -20.15 -2.12
N LYS A 104 6.37 -19.63 -3.35
CA LYS A 104 6.62 -18.20 -3.59
C LYS A 104 5.45 -17.33 -3.12
N GLN A 105 4.24 -17.88 -3.01
CA GLN A 105 3.10 -17.20 -2.41
C GLN A 105 2.74 -17.91 -1.12
N TRP A 106 2.42 -17.14 -0.09
CA TRP A 106 1.89 -17.75 1.12
C TRP A 106 0.45 -18.19 0.86
N GLY A 107 0.05 -19.28 1.50
CA GLY A 107 -1.34 -19.73 1.44
C GLY A 107 -2.27 -18.69 2.04
N ARG A 108 -3.54 -18.70 1.63
CA ARG A 108 -4.58 -17.88 2.26
C ARG A 108 -4.76 -18.30 3.71
N PHE A 109 -5.11 -17.36 4.57
CA PHE A 109 -5.46 -17.63 5.96
C PHE A 109 -6.82 -16.98 6.30
N PRO A 110 -7.94 -17.66 6.02
CA PRO A 110 -9.28 -17.07 6.15
C PRO A 110 -9.60 -16.53 7.55
N PHE A 111 -9.11 -17.21 8.59
CA PHE A 111 -9.27 -16.73 9.97
C PHE A 111 -8.60 -15.37 10.19
N PHE A 112 -7.43 -15.12 9.59
CA PHE A 112 -6.75 -13.82 9.72
C PHE A 112 -7.52 -12.69 9.02
N ARG A 113 -8.15 -12.97 7.88
CA ARG A 113 -9.09 -12.02 7.25
C ARG A 113 -10.26 -11.73 8.20
N LYS A 114 -10.95 -12.77 8.68
CA LYS A 114 -12.07 -12.67 9.62
C LYS A 114 -11.69 -11.90 10.90
N LEU A 115 -10.48 -12.14 11.42
CA LEU A 115 -9.94 -11.42 12.57
C LEU A 115 -9.90 -9.91 12.30
N LEU A 116 -9.39 -9.48 11.15
CA LEU A 116 -9.27 -8.06 10.81
C LEU A 116 -10.62 -7.40 10.47
N THR A 117 -11.51 -8.12 9.78
CA THR A 117 -12.74 -7.53 9.22
C THR A 117 -13.98 -7.70 10.07
N GLU A 118 -14.09 -8.78 10.84
CA GLU A 118 -15.31 -9.09 11.62
C GLU A 118 -15.05 -9.05 13.12
N ILE A 119 -13.97 -9.68 13.61
CA ILE A 119 -13.71 -9.79 15.06
C ILE A 119 -13.22 -8.46 15.62
N LEU A 120 -12.18 -7.89 15.00
CA LEU A 120 -11.62 -6.61 15.38
C LEU A 120 -12.34 -5.45 14.69
N ASP A 121 -13.06 -5.70 13.60
CA ASP A 121 -13.75 -4.70 12.79
C ASP A 121 -12.89 -3.45 12.52
N GLY A 122 -11.80 -3.61 11.75
CA GLY A 122 -10.90 -2.51 11.43
C GLY A 122 -11.58 -1.32 10.71
N ARG A 123 -12.75 -1.53 10.12
CA ARG A 123 -13.55 -0.48 9.47
C ARG A 123 -14.14 0.48 10.51
N ALA A 124 -14.59 -0.02 11.67
CA ALA A 124 -15.11 0.78 12.78
C ALA A 124 -14.07 1.67 13.49
N TYR A 125 -12.81 1.65 13.05
CA TYR A 125 -11.78 2.58 13.51
C TYR A 125 -12.04 4.01 13.03
N TYR A 126 -12.57 4.12 11.81
CA TYR A 126 -12.84 5.39 11.15
C TYR A 126 -14.21 5.92 11.58
N LYS A 127 -14.36 7.25 11.54
CA LYS A 127 -15.65 7.88 11.89
C LYS A 127 -16.76 7.41 10.96
N ARG A 128 -16.42 7.30 9.68
CA ARG A 128 -17.20 6.70 8.61
C ARG A 128 -16.23 6.02 7.66
N ALA A 129 -16.62 4.88 7.12
CA ALA A 129 -15.89 4.20 6.06
C ALA A 129 -16.95 3.59 5.15
N GLU A 130 -17.26 4.21 4.02
CA GLU A 130 -18.39 3.82 3.17
C GLU A 130 -18.00 3.77 1.70
N LEU A 131 -18.58 2.81 0.98
CA LEU A 131 -18.53 2.73 -0.47
C LEU A 131 -19.87 3.21 -1.04
N LYS A 132 -19.82 4.26 -1.87
CA LYS A 132 -20.99 4.97 -2.44
C LYS A 132 -20.77 5.20 -3.94
N GLY A 133 -21.67 5.97 -4.56
CA GLY A 133 -21.61 6.31 -5.99
C GLY A 133 -22.37 5.31 -6.86
N ASN A 134 -21.84 5.03 -8.05
CA ASN A 134 -22.48 4.18 -9.05
C ASN A 134 -22.27 2.68 -8.77
N LEU A 135 -22.75 2.19 -7.63
CA LEU A 135 -22.66 0.77 -7.25
C LEU A 135 -23.43 -0.16 -8.19
N LYS A 136 -24.49 0.34 -8.82
CA LYS A 136 -25.26 -0.42 -9.83
C LYS A 136 -24.45 -0.67 -11.11
N GLY A 137 -23.48 0.20 -11.41
CA GLY A 137 -22.56 0.04 -12.53
C GLY A 137 -21.42 -0.96 -12.27
N VAL A 138 -21.19 -1.34 -11.01
CA VAL A 138 -20.19 -2.34 -10.63
C VAL A 138 -20.69 -3.72 -11.04
N LYS A 139 -19.97 -4.36 -11.96
CA LYS A 139 -20.30 -5.68 -12.52
C LYS A 139 -19.01 -6.43 -12.89
N PRO A 140 -19.06 -7.76 -13.03
CA PRO A 140 -17.91 -8.52 -13.52
C PRO A 140 -17.56 -8.13 -14.96
N GLY A 141 -16.27 -8.04 -15.27
CA GLY A 141 -15.80 -7.77 -16.61
C GLY A 141 -14.38 -7.22 -16.68
N LYS A 142 -14.03 -6.69 -17.85
CA LYS A 142 -12.77 -6.00 -18.11
C LYS A 142 -12.88 -4.54 -17.67
N VAL A 143 -12.77 -4.30 -16.37
CA VAL A 143 -12.85 -2.96 -15.78
C VAL A 143 -11.58 -2.66 -15.00
N LEU A 144 -11.02 -1.47 -15.19
CA LEU A 144 -9.96 -0.91 -14.37
C LEU A 144 -10.54 0.17 -13.46
N TYR A 145 -10.61 -0.10 -12.17
CA TYR A 145 -10.91 0.88 -11.13
C TYR A 145 -9.66 1.70 -10.82
N ALA A 146 -9.66 2.95 -11.24
CA ALA A 146 -8.57 3.90 -11.00
C ALA A 146 -8.90 4.69 -9.73
N VAL A 147 -8.23 4.33 -8.63
CA VAL A 147 -8.58 4.82 -7.29
C VAL A 147 -7.69 5.98 -6.89
N HIS A 148 -8.34 7.00 -6.33
CA HIS A 148 -7.73 8.24 -5.87
C HIS A 148 -8.36 8.71 -4.56
N PRO A 149 -7.69 9.62 -3.83
CA PRO A 149 -6.24 9.78 -3.86
C PRO A 149 -5.56 8.56 -3.20
N HIS A 150 -4.28 8.37 -3.46
CA HIS A 150 -3.49 7.33 -2.79
C HIS A 150 -3.41 7.57 -1.28
N GLY A 151 -3.25 8.82 -0.85
CA GLY A 151 -2.95 9.10 0.55
C GLY A 151 -1.69 8.38 1.03
N VAL A 152 -1.53 8.25 2.33
CA VAL A 152 -0.33 7.64 2.90
C VAL A 152 -0.44 6.11 2.92
N LEU A 153 -1.50 5.57 3.52
CA LEU A 153 -1.74 4.12 3.65
C LEU A 153 -2.98 3.63 2.90
N THR A 154 -3.56 4.47 2.03
CA THR A 154 -4.72 4.11 1.20
C THR A 154 -5.85 3.46 2.04
N ALA A 155 -6.29 4.15 3.09
CA ALA A 155 -7.23 3.58 4.05
C ALA A 155 -8.60 3.30 3.39
N GLY A 156 -9.09 4.21 2.55
CA GLY A 156 -10.33 3.99 1.79
C GLY A 156 -10.22 2.84 0.80
N TRP A 157 -9.11 2.73 0.07
CA TRP A 157 -8.82 1.56 -0.77
C TRP A 157 -8.87 0.26 0.04
N THR A 158 -8.27 0.24 1.24
CA THR A 158 -8.19 -0.94 2.09
C THR A 158 -9.55 -1.34 2.62
N TRP A 159 -10.28 -0.42 3.25
CA TRP A 159 -11.52 -0.75 3.97
C TRP A 159 -12.77 -0.67 3.10
N ASN A 160 -12.83 0.28 2.16
CA ASN A 160 -14.02 0.48 1.32
C ASN A 160 -13.97 -0.32 0.00
N MET A 161 -12.83 -0.86 -0.41
CA MET A 161 -12.74 -1.70 -1.61
C MET A 161 -12.12 -3.06 -1.33
N PHE A 162 -10.90 -3.12 -0.81
CA PHE A 162 -10.17 -4.38 -0.63
C PHE A 162 -10.90 -5.33 0.33
N PHE A 163 -11.42 -4.84 1.46
CA PHE A 163 -12.18 -5.64 2.41
C PHE A 163 -13.70 -5.57 2.26
N ASN A 164 -14.20 -4.80 1.29
CA ASN A 164 -15.65 -4.56 1.16
C ASN A 164 -16.33 -5.73 0.43
N GLU A 165 -17.13 -6.52 1.14
CA GLU A 165 -17.83 -7.66 0.55
C GLU A 165 -18.84 -7.27 -0.53
N GLU A 166 -19.53 -6.14 -0.38
CA GLU A 166 -20.52 -5.70 -1.37
C GLU A 166 -19.85 -5.41 -2.72
N PHE A 167 -18.66 -4.79 -2.68
CA PHE A 167 -17.85 -4.57 -3.86
C PHE A 167 -17.48 -5.89 -4.55
N HIS A 168 -16.98 -6.89 -3.80
CA HIS A 168 -16.59 -8.18 -4.36
C HIS A 168 -17.80 -8.99 -4.89
N LYS A 169 -18.94 -8.96 -4.18
CA LYS A 169 -20.19 -9.60 -4.61
C LYS A 169 -20.67 -9.05 -5.96
N ARG A 170 -20.47 -7.75 -6.21
CA ARG A 170 -20.86 -7.08 -7.47
C ARG A 170 -19.81 -7.21 -8.57
N CYS A 171 -18.54 -7.00 -8.23
CA CYS A 171 -17.44 -6.92 -9.21
C CYS A 171 -16.94 -8.30 -9.65
N GLY A 172 -17.20 -9.35 -8.89
CA GLY A 172 -16.58 -10.65 -9.09
C GLY A 172 -15.07 -10.57 -8.86
N ARG A 173 -14.27 -11.22 -9.71
CA ARG A 173 -12.83 -11.32 -9.51
C ARG A 173 -12.11 -9.98 -9.77
N VAL A 174 -11.35 -9.48 -8.80
CA VAL A 174 -10.52 -8.27 -8.88
C VAL A 174 -9.06 -8.53 -8.50
N GLY A 175 -8.15 -8.00 -9.31
CA GLY A 175 -6.74 -7.85 -8.95
C GLY A 175 -6.42 -6.47 -8.39
N PHE A 176 -5.98 -6.39 -7.14
CA PHE A 176 -5.51 -5.15 -6.51
C PHE A 176 -4.02 -4.98 -6.81
N LEU A 177 -3.68 -3.97 -7.62
CA LEU A 177 -2.31 -3.65 -8.01
C LEU A 177 -1.70 -2.67 -6.99
N LEU A 178 -0.74 -3.18 -6.23
CA LEU A 178 -0.08 -2.50 -5.11
C LEU A 178 1.31 -2.01 -5.51
N ASP A 179 1.89 -1.10 -4.72
CA ASP A 179 3.27 -0.64 -4.94
C ASP A 179 4.26 -1.81 -5.07
N GLU A 180 5.13 -1.75 -6.08
CA GLU A 180 6.08 -2.82 -6.39
C GLU A 180 7.08 -3.04 -5.26
N GLY A 181 7.66 -1.95 -4.75
CA GLY A 181 8.64 -2.01 -3.67
C GLY A 181 8.04 -2.64 -2.44
N LEU A 182 6.83 -2.23 -2.09
CA LEU A 182 6.12 -2.76 -0.95
C LEU A 182 5.73 -4.24 -1.16
N ARG A 183 5.10 -4.58 -2.28
CA ARG A 183 4.62 -5.95 -2.56
C ARG A 183 5.74 -6.97 -2.73
N LEU A 184 6.90 -6.57 -3.25
CA LEU A 184 8.03 -7.48 -3.56
C LEU A 184 9.17 -7.40 -2.55
N LYS A 185 9.38 -6.26 -1.89
CA LYS A 185 10.51 -6.04 -0.98
C LYS A 185 10.13 -6.01 0.50
N SER A 186 8.85 -5.86 0.86
CA SER A 186 8.36 -5.93 2.25
C SER A 186 7.66 -7.28 2.52
N PRO A 187 8.30 -8.22 3.23
CA PRO A 187 7.76 -9.58 3.33
C PRO A 187 6.60 -9.73 4.31
N SER A 188 6.53 -8.89 5.35
CA SER A 188 5.33 -8.80 6.20
C SER A 188 4.12 -8.27 5.43
N PHE A 189 4.31 -7.25 4.58
CA PHE A 189 3.23 -6.71 3.76
C PHE A 189 2.76 -7.74 2.72
N ARG A 190 3.71 -8.42 2.07
CA ARG A 190 3.43 -9.55 1.18
C ARG A 190 2.66 -10.66 1.88
N LEU A 191 3.11 -11.09 3.06
CA LEU A 191 2.47 -12.12 3.86
C LEU A 191 1.02 -11.73 4.20
N MET A 192 0.83 -10.49 4.68
CA MET A 192 -0.49 -9.96 4.98
C MET A 192 -1.39 -10.01 3.74
N CYS A 193 -0.92 -9.51 2.59
CA CYS A 193 -1.68 -9.51 1.34
C CYS A 193 -2.10 -10.92 0.90
N ASP A 194 -1.19 -11.90 1.02
CA ASP A 194 -1.43 -13.28 0.63
C ASP A 194 -2.42 -13.96 1.60
N TRP A 195 -2.32 -13.71 2.91
CA TRP A 195 -3.20 -14.26 3.95
C TRP A 195 -4.64 -13.77 3.83
N VAL A 196 -4.84 -12.49 3.51
CA VAL A 196 -6.18 -11.89 3.45
C VAL A 196 -6.88 -12.06 2.10
N ALA A 197 -6.20 -12.63 1.09
CA ALA A 197 -6.75 -12.85 -0.24
C ALA A 197 -7.90 -13.87 -0.24
N THR A 198 -8.80 -13.77 -1.24
CA THR A 198 -9.94 -14.68 -1.44
C THR A 198 -9.90 -15.29 -2.85
N ASP A 199 -10.94 -16.02 -3.27
CA ASP A 199 -11.06 -16.51 -4.65
C ASP A 199 -11.42 -15.41 -5.66
N GLU A 200 -12.13 -14.41 -5.18
CA GLU A 200 -12.55 -13.21 -5.90
C GLU A 200 -11.48 -12.11 -5.86
N GLN A 201 -10.42 -12.27 -5.07
CA GLN A 201 -9.44 -11.21 -4.84
C GLN A 201 -8.01 -11.71 -4.87
N TRP A 202 -7.15 -11.01 -5.60
CA TRP A 202 -5.71 -11.22 -5.52
C TRP A 202 -4.94 -9.90 -5.46
N ALA A 203 -3.73 -9.93 -4.89
CA ALA A 203 -2.88 -8.77 -4.72
C ALA A 203 -1.54 -8.95 -5.46
N GLY A 204 -1.29 -8.06 -6.43
CA GLY A 204 -0.09 -8.10 -7.28
C GLY A 204 0.70 -6.80 -7.25
N PRO A 205 1.97 -6.82 -7.70
CA PRO A 205 2.74 -5.59 -7.85
C PRO A 205 2.26 -4.84 -9.11
N ALA A 206 2.13 -3.52 -9.02
CA ALA A 206 1.73 -2.60 -10.10
C ALA A 206 2.84 -2.41 -11.15
N THR A 207 3.33 -3.52 -11.70
CA THR A 207 4.34 -3.54 -12.76
C THR A 207 3.69 -3.65 -14.12
N LYS A 208 4.34 -3.10 -15.15
CA LYS A 208 3.92 -3.28 -16.56
C LYS A 208 3.69 -4.76 -16.90
N ARG A 209 4.59 -5.65 -16.46
CA ARG A 209 4.50 -7.09 -16.75
C ARG A 209 3.25 -7.73 -16.16
N VAL A 210 2.96 -7.49 -14.88
CA VAL A 210 1.78 -8.06 -14.21
C VAL A 210 0.51 -7.48 -14.79
N MET A 211 0.46 -6.16 -14.98
CA MET A 211 -0.70 -5.47 -15.56
C MET A 211 -1.03 -6.00 -16.97
N LEU A 212 -0.04 -6.07 -17.87
CA LEU A 212 -0.24 -6.58 -19.23
C LEU A 212 -0.67 -8.05 -19.24
N LYS A 213 -0.03 -8.89 -18.42
CA LYS A 213 -0.42 -10.31 -18.31
C LYS A 213 -1.88 -10.44 -17.87
N SER A 214 -2.26 -9.80 -16.77
CA SER A 214 -3.63 -9.85 -16.25
C SER A 214 -4.65 -9.28 -17.24
N MET A 215 -4.31 -8.18 -17.92
CA MET A 215 -5.18 -7.60 -18.93
C MET A 215 -5.34 -8.50 -20.15
N SER A 216 -4.27 -9.15 -20.62
CA SER A 216 -4.33 -10.12 -21.72
C SER A 216 -5.16 -11.35 -21.38
N GLU A 217 -5.08 -11.83 -20.14
CA GLU A 217 -5.88 -12.98 -19.70
C GLU A 217 -7.37 -12.62 -19.57
N GLY A 218 -7.69 -11.38 -19.20
CA GLY A 218 -9.08 -10.91 -19.14
C GLY A 218 -9.93 -11.57 -18.05
N LYS A 219 -9.31 -12.30 -17.11
CA LYS A 219 -10.00 -13.11 -16.09
C LYS A 219 -10.48 -12.33 -14.87
N SER A 220 -10.06 -11.09 -14.71
CA SER A 220 -10.41 -10.26 -13.55
C SER A 220 -10.45 -8.80 -13.92
N SER A 221 -11.35 -8.05 -13.27
CA SER A 221 -11.19 -6.60 -13.15
C SER A 221 -9.89 -6.28 -12.41
N LEU A 222 -9.44 -5.04 -12.51
CA LEU A 222 -8.22 -4.56 -11.87
C LEU A 222 -8.53 -3.29 -11.07
N ALA A 223 -7.94 -3.16 -9.89
CA ALA A 223 -7.90 -1.91 -9.16
C ALA A 223 -6.45 -1.40 -9.19
N LEU A 224 -6.26 -0.11 -9.45
CA LEU A 224 -4.95 0.53 -9.52
C LEU A 224 -5.02 1.91 -8.85
N LEU A 225 -3.92 2.32 -8.21
CA LEU A 225 -3.69 3.69 -7.74
C LEU A 225 -2.75 4.40 -8.72
N PRO A 226 -3.26 5.12 -9.75
CA PRO A 226 -2.44 5.57 -10.87
C PRO A 226 -1.33 6.55 -10.48
N GLY A 227 -1.58 7.36 -9.44
CA GLY A 227 -0.64 8.35 -8.95
C GLY A 227 0.54 7.76 -8.16
N GLY A 228 0.35 6.56 -7.60
CA GLY A 228 1.37 5.80 -6.88
C GLY A 228 2.08 6.60 -5.79
N PHE A 229 3.38 6.34 -5.66
CA PHE A 229 4.24 6.94 -4.64
C PHE A 229 4.31 8.48 -4.70
N GLN A 230 4.22 9.08 -5.89
CA GLN A 230 4.19 10.54 -6.07
C GLN A 230 2.89 11.14 -5.53
N GLU A 231 1.73 10.50 -5.74
CA GLU A 231 0.46 10.93 -5.16
C GLU A 231 0.43 10.78 -3.64
N ALA A 232 1.00 9.69 -3.12
CA ALA A 232 1.19 9.54 -1.67
C ALA A 232 1.98 10.71 -1.07
N THR A 233 2.99 11.18 -1.81
CA THR A 233 3.82 12.33 -1.40
C THR A 233 3.06 13.66 -1.47
N LEU A 234 2.02 13.78 -2.29
CA LEU A 234 1.16 14.98 -2.31
C LEU A 234 0.27 15.11 -1.06
N CYS A 235 0.20 14.07 -0.22
CA CYS A 235 -0.62 14.08 0.98
C CYS A 235 -0.35 15.35 1.81
N SER A 236 -1.45 16.05 2.11
CA SER A 236 -1.49 17.29 2.86
C SER A 236 -2.88 17.36 3.46
N ARG A 237 -2.94 17.39 4.78
CA ARG A 237 -4.22 17.41 5.51
C ARG A 237 -5.12 18.55 5.03
N GLY A 238 -6.41 18.24 4.87
CA GLY A 238 -7.42 19.19 4.38
C GLY A 238 -7.29 19.57 2.90
N ARG A 239 -6.39 18.94 2.13
CA ARG A 239 -6.26 19.19 0.70
C ARG A 239 -6.52 17.92 -0.10
N ASP A 240 -7.22 18.09 -1.21
CA ASP A 240 -7.60 17.03 -2.15
C ASP A 240 -6.67 17.11 -3.36
N ARG A 241 -5.61 16.29 -3.36
CA ARG A 241 -4.54 16.31 -4.37
C ARG A 241 -4.45 14.95 -5.06
N VAL A 242 -4.32 14.95 -6.39
CA VAL A 242 -4.06 13.73 -7.16
C VAL A 242 -2.90 13.95 -8.13
N TYR A 243 -2.07 12.94 -8.36
CA TYR A 243 -0.97 12.98 -9.33
C TYR A 243 -1.39 12.18 -10.56
N ILE A 244 -2.00 12.85 -11.54
CA ILE A 244 -2.66 12.18 -12.66
C ILE A 244 -2.31 12.77 -14.02
N LYS A 245 -1.98 14.06 -14.14
CA LYS A 245 -1.79 14.74 -15.43
C LYS A 245 -0.78 14.04 -16.33
N ASN A 246 0.28 13.50 -15.73
CA ASN A 246 1.37 12.80 -16.41
C ASN A 246 1.31 11.27 -16.26
N ARG A 247 0.15 10.69 -15.93
CA ARG A 247 -0.02 9.26 -15.63
C ARG A 247 -0.92 8.54 -16.63
N ALA A 248 -0.82 8.82 -17.91
CA ALA A 248 -1.68 8.19 -18.93
C ALA A 248 -1.35 6.72 -19.31
N GLY A 249 -0.36 6.09 -18.67
CA GLY A 249 0.08 4.74 -19.02
C GLY A 249 -0.99 3.66 -18.85
N PHE A 250 -1.85 3.78 -17.83
CA PHE A 250 -2.95 2.83 -17.63
C PHE A 250 -4.01 2.93 -18.73
N VAL A 251 -4.26 4.14 -19.25
CA VAL A 251 -5.20 4.37 -20.36
C VAL A 251 -4.72 3.68 -21.63
N LYS A 252 -3.41 3.77 -21.92
CA LYS A 252 -2.80 3.03 -23.03
C LYS A 252 -3.11 1.54 -22.94
N TYR A 253 -2.89 0.91 -21.79
CA TYR A 253 -3.12 -0.52 -21.64
C TYR A 253 -4.60 -0.89 -21.68
N CYS A 254 -5.48 -0.03 -21.19
CA CYS A 254 -6.92 -0.25 -21.30
C CYS A 254 -7.40 -0.22 -22.75
N LEU A 255 -6.92 0.73 -23.57
CA LEU A 255 -7.18 0.79 -25.01
C LEU A 255 -6.68 -0.48 -25.72
N MET A 256 -5.50 -0.98 -25.38
CA MET A 256 -4.94 -2.19 -26.01
C MET A 256 -5.74 -3.46 -25.72
N HIS A 257 -6.29 -3.59 -24.51
CA HIS A 257 -6.88 -4.85 -24.04
C HIS A 257 -8.41 -4.82 -23.89
N GLY A 258 -9.04 -3.69 -24.24
CA GLY A 258 -10.49 -3.51 -24.13
C GLY A 258 -10.98 -3.48 -22.69
N TYR A 259 -10.25 -2.79 -21.81
CA TYR A 259 -10.73 -2.50 -20.45
C TYR A 259 -11.44 -1.15 -20.44
N SER A 260 -12.62 -1.10 -19.81
CA SER A 260 -13.22 0.18 -19.41
C SER A 260 -12.49 0.75 -18.20
N ILE A 261 -12.57 2.07 -18.01
CA ILE A 261 -11.97 2.74 -16.86
C ILE A 261 -13.09 3.30 -15.98
N VAL A 262 -13.01 3.06 -14.68
CA VAL A 262 -13.91 3.64 -13.69
C VAL A 262 -13.10 4.51 -12.72
N PRO A 263 -13.30 5.84 -12.70
CA PRO A 263 -12.68 6.68 -11.68
C PRO A 263 -13.32 6.38 -10.32
N VAL A 264 -12.49 6.25 -9.29
CA VAL A 264 -12.93 6.06 -7.91
C VAL A 264 -12.24 7.11 -7.05
N TYR A 265 -13.00 7.82 -6.22
CA TYR A 265 -12.46 8.89 -5.37
C TYR A 265 -12.84 8.68 -3.90
N THR A 266 -11.86 8.77 -3.00
CA THR A 266 -12.04 8.68 -1.55
C THR A 266 -11.85 10.04 -0.89
N PHE A 267 -12.93 10.62 -0.38
CA PHE A 267 -12.85 11.79 0.49
C PHE A 267 -12.34 11.40 1.88
N GLY A 268 -11.62 12.32 2.54
CA GLY A 268 -11.08 12.13 3.89
C GLY A 268 -9.78 11.34 3.98
N GLU A 269 -9.31 10.77 2.88
CA GLU A 269 -8.03 10.06 2.84
C GLU A 269 -6.86 10.98 3.29
N SER A 270 -6.87 12.26 2.91
CA SER A 270 -5.87 13.25 3.34
C SER A 270 -5.95 13.62 4.83
N ASP A 271 -7.03 13.29 5.53
CA ASP A 271 -7.17 13.58 6.96
C ASP A 271 -6.58 12.49 7.86
N THR A 272 -6.24 11.33 7.29
CA THR A 272 -5.66 10.19 8.01
C THR A 272 -4.26 10.48 8.53
N TYR A 273 -3.48 11.36 7.88
CA TYR A 273 -2.14 11.75 8.34
C TYR A 273 -1.90 13.25 8.21
N GLY A 274 -1.18 13.80 9.18
CA GLY A 274 -0.47 15.06 8.99
C GLY A 274 0.79 14.82 8.14
N CYS A 275 1.15 15.79 7.33
CA CYS A 275 2.37 15.80 6.53
C CYS A 275 2.97 17.21 6.55
N PHE A 276 4.31 17.31 6.48
CA PHE A 276 5.00 18.61 6.45
C PHE A 276 4.75 19.31 5.11
N SER A 277 3.73 20.16 5.06
CA SER A 277 3.26 20.83 3.85
C SER A 277 4.30 21.80 3.28
N TRP A 278 5.08 22.46 4.14
CA TRP A 278 6.17 23.37 3.71
C TRP A 278 7.36 22.63 3.06
N LEU A 279 7.51 21.32 3.29
CA LEU A 279 8.54 20.50 2.63
C LEU A 279 8.04 19.80 1.36
N LEU A 280 6.88 20.16 0.82
CA LEU A 280 6.30 19.44 -0.31
C LEU A 280 7.24 19.38 -1.54
N GLY A 281 7.88 20.49 -1.90
CA GLY A 281 8.84 20.52 -3.01
C GLY A 281 10.00 19.53 -2.83
N PRO A 282 10.78 19.63 -1.73
CA PRO A 282 11.83 18.67 -1.39
C PRO A 282 11.34 17.22 -1.32
N ARG A 283 10.16 16.97 -0.71
CA ARG A 283 9.58 15.62 -0.62
C ARG A 283 9.25 15.05 -2.01
N LEU A 284 8.69 15.86 -2.91
CA LEU A 284 8.43 15.45 -4.29
C LEU A 284 9.72 15.20 -5.08
N ALA A 285 10.77 15.99 -4.85
CA ALA A 285 12.08 15.77 -5.48
C ALA A 285 12.70 14.43 -5.06
N LEU A 286 12.61 14.09 -3.77
CA LEU A 286 13.02 12.78 -3.25
C LEU A 286 12.13 11.65 -3.79
N ALA A 287 10.82 11.87 -3.88
CA ALA A 287 9.89 10.87 -4.40
C ALA A 287 10.16 10.53 -5.87
N LYS A 288 10.54 11.52 -6.69
CA LYS A 288 11.00 11.30 -8.08
C LYS A 288 12.26 10.41 -8.16
N ARG A 289 13.05 10.35 -7.09
CA ARG A 289 14.23 9.48 -6.96
C ARG A 289 13.93 8.16 -6.23
N ASN A 290 12.65 7.83 -6.01
CA ASN A 290 12.18 6.67 -5.26
C ASN A 290 12.69 6.62 -3.80
N ILE A 291 12.94 7.78 -3.19
CA ILE A 291 13.35 7.89 -1.79
C ILE A 291 12.10 8.18 -0.93
N PRO A 292 11.77 7.32 0.05
CA PRO A 292 10.74 7.56 1.06
C PRO A 292 10.94 8.91 1.76
N ALA A 293 10.11 9.90 1.40
CA ALA A 293 10.14 11.25 1.98
C ALA A 293 8.83 11.61 2.69
N ALA A 294 8.01 10.60 3.00
CA ALA A 294 6.73 10.79 3.65
C ALA A 294 6.96 10.96 5.17
N ALA A 295 7.35 12.17 5.57
CA ALA A 295 7.36 12.59 6.96
C ALA A 295 5.90 12.84 7.38
N MET A 296 5.29 11.76 7.88
CA MET A 296 3.87 11.62 8.19
C MET A 296 3.67 11.46 9.71
N TRP A 297 2.54 11.92 10.24
CA TRP A 297 2.14 11.61 11.62
C TRP A 297 0.62 11.46 11.74
N GLY A 298 0.22 10.31 12.25
CA GLY A 298 -1.15 9.94 12.54
C GLY A 298 -1.57 10.38 13.94
N VAL A 299 -2.05 9.47 14.79
CA VAL A 299 -2.44 9.80 16.17
C VAL A 299 -1.23 10.10 17.07
N SER A 300 -1.41 10.91 18.11
CA SER A 300 -0.31 11.44 18.93
C SER A 300 0.49 10.37 19.68
N TRP A 301 -0.18 9.33 20.18
CA TRP A 301 0.45 8.24 20.94
C TRP A 301 1.04 7.14 20.04
N CYS A 302 0.67 7.10 18.76
CA CYS A 302 1.21 6.18 17.76
C CYS A 302 1.27 6.90 16.41
N PRO A 303 2.37 7.62 16.11
CA PRO A 303 2.49 8.44 14.90
C PRO A 303 2.32 7.68 13.57
N PHE A 304 2.46 6.36 13.57
CA PHE A 304 2.25 5.54 12.37
C PHE A 304 0.80 5.10 12.18
N LEU A 305 -0.05 5.13 13.21
CA LEU A 305 -1.44 4.74 13.12
C LEU A 305 -2.28 5.91 12.57
N PRO A 306 -3.10 5.73 11.51
CA PRO A 306 -3.85 6.81 10.88
C PRO A 306 -4.78 7.48 11.89
N ARG A 307 -5.12 8.74 11.68
CA ARG A 307 -6.16 9.42 12.45
C ARG A 307 -7.54 8.90 12.03
N PRO A 308 -8.50 8.76 12.96
CA PRO A 308 -9.89 8.50 12.60
C PRO A 308 -10.45 9.63 11.72
N ALA A 309 -10.67 9.31 10.45
CA ALA A 309 -11.20 10.20 9.42
C ALA A 309 -12.56 9.69 8.91
N GLU A 310 -13.24 10.47 8.07
CA GLU A 310 -14.40 10.02 7.31
C GLU A 310 -13.95 9.57 5.92
N LEU A 311 -13.90 8.27 5.68
CA LEU A 311 -13.46 7.67 4.43
C LEU A 311 -14.67 7.37 3.54
N LEU A 312 -15.03 8.29 2.66
CA LEU A 312 -16.17 8.12 1.75
C LEU A 312 -15.66 7.88 0.34
N THR A 313 -15.71 6.62 -0.11
CA THR A 313 -15.23 6.19 -1.42
C THR A 313 -16.39 6.15 -2.41
N TYR A 314 -16.33 6.98 -3.46
CA TYR A 314 -17.34 7.04 -4.51
C TYR A 314 -16.81 6.37 -5.78
N ILE A 315 -17.57 5.40 -6.27
CA ILE A 315 -17.37 4.80 -7.59
C ILE A 315 -18.06 5.68 -8.64
N GLY A 316 -17.32 6.12 -9.65
CA GLY A 316 -17.84 6.93 -10.74
C GLY A 316 -18.41 6.12 -11.90
N ASP A 317 -18.72 6.83 -12.98
CA ASP A 317 -19.30 6.22 -14.18
C ASP A 317 -18.22 5.55 -15.05
N GLU A 318 -18.60 4.43 -15.65
CA GLU A 318 -17.77 3.65 -16.57
C GLU A 318 -17.44 4.46 -17.84
N ILE A 319 -16.15 4.61 -18.12
CA ILE A 319 -15.62 5.15 -19.37
C ILE A 319 -15.32 3.97 -20.28
N LYS A 320 -16.21 3.72 -21.23
CA LYS A 320 -16.00 2.71 -22.27
C LYS A 320 -14.93 3.18 -23.25
N LEU A 321 -13.97 2.32 -23.53
CA LEU A 321 -12.88 2.61 -24.45
C LEU A 321 -12.98 1.70 -25.68
N PRO A 322 -12.62 2.19 -26.89
CA PRO A 322 -12.43 1.32 -28.03
C PRO A 322 -11.19 0.44 -27.83
N VAL A 323 -11.15 -0.69 -28.53
CA VAL A 323 -9.95 -1.52 -28.59
C VAL A 323 -9.05 -1.01 -29.71
N ILE A 324 -7.84 -0.58 -29.38
CA ILE A 324 -6.83 -0.10 -30.35
C ILE A 324 -5.53 -0.84 -30.04
N ALA A 325 -5.08 -1.70 -30.96
CA ALA A 325 -3.89 -2.52 -30.76
C ALA A 325 -2.62 -1.69 -30.50
N GLU A 326 -2.46 -0.60 -31.25
CA GLU A 326 -1.35 0.35 -31.11
C GLU A 326 -1.89 1.78 -30.91
N PRO A 327 -2.30 2.17 -29.69
CA PRO A 327 -2.85 3.49 -29.43
C PRO A 327 -1.82 4.58 -29.71
N SER A 328 -2.18 5.57 -30.51
CA SER A 328 -1.34 6.74 -30.76
C SER A 328 -1.25 7.62 -29.51
N LYS A 329 -0.27 8.53 -29.47
CA LYS A 329 -0.20 9.54 -28.40
C LYS A 329 -1.46 10.42 -28.35
N ALA A 330 -2.08 10.67 -29.49
CA ALA A 330 -3.31 11.45 -29.58
C ALA A 330 -4.50 10.70 -28.96
N ASP A 331 -4.63 9.39 -29.23
CA ASP A 331 -5.66 8.54 -28.61
C ASP A 331 -5.51 8.52 -27.10
N ILE A 332 -4.29 8.27 -26.62
CA ILE A 332 -3.99 8.24 -25.18
C ILE A 332 -4.34 9.59 -24.54
N LYS A 333 -3.93 10.71 -25.16
CA LYS A 333 -4.23 12.06 -24.64
C LYS A 333 -5.74 12.33 -24.61
N LYS A 334 -6.49 11.94 -25.64
CA LYS A 334 -7.95 12.10 -25.72
C LYS A 334 -8.65 11.38 -24.57
N TYR A 335 -8.42 10.07 -24.42
CA TYR A 335 -9.10 9.28 -23.39
C TYR A 335 -8.60 9.57 -21.98
N HIS A 336 -7.33 9.97 -21.82
CA HIS A 336 -6.83 10.47 -20.55
C HIS A 336 -7.46 11.81 -20.17
N GLY A 337 -7.70 12.70 -21.13
CA GLY A 337 -8.47 13.93 -20.93
C GLY A 337 -9.88 13.65 -20.43
N GLN A 338 -10.61 12.76 -21.11
CA GLN A 338 -11.95 12.31 -20.70
C GLN A 338 -11.94 11.69 -19.29
N TYR A 339 -10.91 10.90 -18.96
CA TYR A 339 -10.73 10.35 -17.63
C TYR A 339 -10.59 11.44 -16.56
N MET A 340 -9.74 12.44 -16.79
CA MET A 340 -9.55 13.54 -15.84
C MET A 340 -10.83 14.38 -15.68
N GLU A 341 -11.55 14.66 -16.77
CA GLU A 341 -12.85 15.34 -16.73
C GLU A 341 -13.87 14.57 -15.89
N LYS A 342 -13.96 13.24 -16.07
CA LYS A 342 -14.86 12.38 -15.28
C LYS A 342 -14.45 12.28 -13.82
N LEU A 343 -13.15 12.25 -13.52
CA LEU A 343 -12.64 12.29 -12.15
C LEU A 343 -12.98 13.62 -11.46
N GLN A 344 -12.82 14.74 -12.16
CA GLN A 344 -13.20 16.07 -11.66
C GLN A 344 -14.72 16.15 -11.42
N ALA A 345 -15.53 15.69 -12.37
CA ALA A 345 -16.98 15.67 -12.24
C ALA A 345 -17.46 14.78 -11.08
N LEU A 346 -16.82 13.61 -10.87
CA LEU A 346 -17.09 12.74 -9.73
C LEU A 346 -16.82 13.45 -8.41
N PHE A 347 -15.68 14.14 -8.31
CA PHE A 347 -15.33 14.92 -7.14
C PHE A 347 -16.34 16.04 -6.89
N ASP A 348 -16.63 16.87 -7.89
CA ASP A 348 -17.53 18.01 -7.74
C ASP A 348 -18.96 17.60 -7.39
N LYS A 349 -19.43 16.47 -7.95
CA LYS A 349 -20.75 15.91 -7.65
C LYS A 349 -20.90 15.49 -6.19
N HIS A 350 -19.85 14.95 -5.58
CA HIS A 350 -19.95 14.30 -4.27
C HIS A 350 -19.28 15.06 -3.13
N LYS A 351 -18.53 16.14 -3.39
CA LYS A 351 -17.86 16.92 -2.33
C LYS A 351 -18.83 17.48 -1.28
N ALA A 352 -20.04 17.86 -1.67
CA ALA A 352 -21.05 18.35 -0.73
C ALA A 352 -21.61 17.22 0.16
N ASP A 353 -21.97 16.07 -0.44
CA ASP A 353 -22.42 14.85 0.29
C ASP A 353 -21.32 14.31 1.23
N ALA A 354 -20.05 14.51 0.86
CA ALA A 354 -18.90 14.18 1.68
C ALA A 354 -18.56 15.23 2.76
N GLY A 355 -19.44 16.22 3.00
CA GLY A 355 -19.25 17.25 4.03
C GLY A 355 -18.19 18.32 3.68
N ARG A 356 -17.84 18.46 2.40
CA ARG A 356 -16.75 19.31 1.89
C ARG A 356 -17.19 20.20 0.71
N PRO A 357 -18.27 21.00 0.83
CA PRO A 357 -18.84 21.75 -0.31
C PRO A 357 -17.85 22.74 -0.96
N GLY A 358 -16.94 23.33 -0.19
CA GLY A 358 -15.92 24.27 -0.67
C GLY A 358 -14.61 23.63 -1.15
N ALA A 359 -14.48 22.30 -1.10
CA ALA A 359 -13.24 21.64 -1.50
C ALA A 359 -12.98 21.75 -3.01
N LYS A 360 -11.70 21.74 -3.36
CA LYS A 360 -11.20 21.78 -4.73
C LYS A 360 -10.24 20.62 -4.96
N LEU A 361 -10.41 19.92 -6.07
CA LEU A 361 -9.49 18.88 -6.50
C LEU A 361 -8.32 19.51 -7.25
N GLU A 362 -7.11 19.34 -6.72
CA GLU A 362 -5.87 19.79 -7.35
C GLU A 362 -5.22 18.61 -8.09
N MET A 363 -5.23 18.66 -9.43
CA MET A 363 -4.58 17.65 -10.28
C MET A 363 -3.15 18.08 -10.63
N TYR A 364 -2.19 17.20 -10.35
CA TYR A 364 -0.75 17.35 -10.63
C TYR A 364 -0.26 16.48 -11.78
#